data_AF-A0A1C6HLI9-F1
#
_entry.id   AF-A0A1C6HLI9-F1
#
_cell.length_a   1.000
_cell.length_b   1.000
_cell.length_c   1.000
_cell.angle_alpha   90.00
_cell.angle_beta   90.00
_cell.angle_gamma   90.00
#
_symmetry.space_group_name_H-M   'P 1'
#
loop_
_entity.id
_entity.type
_entity.pdbx_description
1 polymer ?
#
loop_
_entity_poly.entity_id
_entity_poly.type
_entity_poly.pdbx_seq_one_letter_code
_entity_poly.pdbx_strand_id
1 'polypeptide(L)' 'MAEQLSLLEQLAQATHCTYLSDLHRPGLRAAVLKAAQTLSQGDFSPREWSDAVSYITGNEQQFLSAQAAIDYLNKESR' A
#
# COMPACT_ATOMS: atom_id res chain seq x y z
N MET A 1 -8.10 20.58 5.41
CA MET A 1 -9.44 20.07 5.05
C MET A 1 -9.51 18.69 5.69
N ALA A 2 -10.62 17.94 5.68
CA ALA A 2 -10.56 16.56 6.17
C ALA A 2 -9.89 15.73 5.08
N GLU A 3 -8.56 15.76 5.02
CA GLU A 3 -7.79 14.83 4.21
C GLU A 3 -8.08 13.44 4.77
N GLN A 4 -8.95 12.68 4.09
CA GLN A 4 -9.09 11.25 4.35
C GLN A 4 -7.72 10.64 4.14
N LEU A 5 -7.10 10.20 5.23
CA LEU A 5 -5.78 9.58 5.21
C LEU A 5 -5.84 8.41 4.24
N SER A 6 -5.14 8.52 3.12
CA SER A 6 -5.19 7.50 2.06
C SER A 6 -4.49 6.23 2.55
N LEU A 7 -4.73 5.08 1.92
CA LEU A 7 -4.05 3.82 2.27
C LEU A 7 -2.52 4.01 2.34
N LEU A 8 -1.97 4.82 1.45
CA LEU A 8 -0.55 5.23 1.45
C LEU A 8 -0.11 5.89 2.76
N GLU A 9 -0.90 6.78 3.34
CA GLU A 9 -0.55 7.45 4.59
C GLU A 9 -0.63 6.52 5.80
N GLN A 10 -1.56 5.58 5.80
CA GLN A 10 -1.61 4.53 6.82
C GLN A 10 -0.40 3.59 6.72
N LEU A 11 -0.01 3.23 5.50
CA LEU A 11 1.21 2.47 5.26
C LEU A 11 2.45 3.26 5.72
N ALA A 12 2.56 4.55 5.40
CA ALA A 12 3.67 5.39 5.84
C ALA A 12 3.78 5.49 7.36
N GLN A 13 2.64 5.68 8.05
CA GLN A 13 2.60 5.66 9.52
C GLN A 13 3.05 4.31 10.09
N ALA A 14 2.57 3.21 9.51
CA ALA A 14 2.94 1.86 9.94
C ALA A 14 4.43 1.55 9.69
N THR A 15 5.02 2.05 8.60
CA THR A 15 6.45 1.90 8.29
C THR A 15 7.34 2.98 8.90
N HIS A 16 6.78 3.87 9.73
CA HIS A 16 7.50 5.03 10.31
C HIS A 16 8.21 5.89 9.26
N CYS A 17 7.64 5.98 8.05
CA CYS A 17 8.17 6.81 6.98
C CYS A 17 7.57 8.21 7.08
N THR A 18 8.42 9.24 6.95
CA THR A 18 7.99 10.63 6.97
C THR A 18 7.32 11.03 5.65
N TYR A 19 7.64 10.36 4.55
CA TYR A 19 7.11 10.67 3.22
C TYR A 19 6.57 9.45 2.49
N LEU A 20 5.48 9.63 1.73
CA LEU A 20 4.91 8.60 0.87
C LEU A 20 5.90 8.11 -0.19
N SER A 21 6.78 9.00 -0.68
CA SER A 21 7.81 8.65 -1.65
C SER A 21 8.81 7.62 -1.13
N ASP A 22 8.96 7.48 0.19
CA ASP A 22 9.80 6.44 0.77
C ASP A 22 9.17 5.05 0.64
N LEU A 23 7.83 4.94 0.59
CA LEU A 23 7.14 3.65 0.40
C LEU A 23 7.49 3.00 -0.94
N HIS A 24 7.81 3.79 -1.96
CA HIS A 24 8.25 3.30 -3.28
C HIS A 24 9.64 2.66 -3.24
N ARG A 25 10.42 2.86 -2.16
CA ARG A 25 11.77 2.29 -2.07
C ARG A 25 11.71 0.76 -1.92
N PRO A 26 12.50 0.01 -2.71
CA PRO A 26 12.53 -1.44 -2.62
C PRO A 26 12.91 -1.96 -1.23
N GLY A 27 13.76 -1.22 -0.49
CA GLY A 27 14.13 -1.56 0.88
C GLY A 27 12.99 -1.49 1.90
N LEU A 28 11.90 -0.77 1.60
CA LEU A 28 10.74 -0.64 2.47
C LEU A 28 9.58 -1.55 2.05
N ARG A 29 9.63 -2.18 0.87
CA ARG A 29 8.56 -3.09 0.38
C ARG A 29 8.16 -4.17 1.37
N ALA A 30 9.12 -4.80 2.05
CA ALA A 30 8.82 -5.81 3.06
C ALA A 30 8.06 -5.23 4.28
N ALA A 31 8.40 -4.00 4.69
CA ALA A 31 7.71 -3.31 5.78
C ALA A 31 6.30 -2.85 5.34
N VAL A 32 6.19 -2.33 4.12
CA VAL A 32 4.92 -1.94 3.49
C VAL A 32 3.99 -3.14 3.36
N LEU A 33 4.50 -4.27 2.88
CA LEU A 33 3.76 -5.52 2.79
C LEU A 33 3.26 -5.98 4.17
N LYS A 34 4.08 -5.87 5.22
CA LYS A 34 3.68 -6.23 6.58
C LYS A 34 2.60 -5.28 7.12
N ALA A 35 2.75 -3.98 6.88
CA ALA A 35 1.73 -2.99 7.19
C ALA A 35 0.43 -3.25 6.44
N ALA A 36 0.51 -3.53 5.13
CA ALA A 36 -0.62 -3.87 4.28
C ALA A 36 -1.36 -5.13 4.74
N GLN A 37 -0.65 -6.16 5.19
CA GLN A 37 -1.26 -7.36 5.79
C GLN A 37 -1.88 -7.10 7.16
N THR A 38 -1.38 -6.09 7.89
CA THR A 38 -1.91 -5.69 9.19
C THR A 38 -3.14 -4.81 9.05
N LEU A 39 -3.19 -4.00 7.99
CA LEU A 39 -4.36 -3.20 7.61
C LEU A 39 -5.46 -4.15 7.14
N SER A 40 -6.62 -4.10 7.81
CA SER A 40 -7.76 -4.94 7.46
C SER A 40 -8.26 -4.60 6.05
N GLN A 41 -8.53 -5.63 5.27
CA GLN A 41 -9.07 -5.53 3.91
C GLN A 41 -10.45 -4.88 3.82
N GLY A 42 -11.11 -4.68 4.95
CA GLY A 42 -12.40 -4.00 5.07
C GLY A 42 -12.30 -2.51 5.37
N ASP A 43 -11.13 -1.99 5.75
CA ASP A 43 -10.97 -0.55 6.07
C ASP A 43 -10.90 0.32 4.82
N PHE A 44 -10.49 -0.25 3.68
CA PHE A 44 -10.28 0.49 2.44
C PHE A 44 -10.92 -0.19 1.24
N SER A 45 -11.41 0.63 0.31
CA SER A 45 -11.96 0.12 -0.95
C SER A 45 -10.88 -0.49 -1.84
N PRO A 46 -11.21 -1.50 -2.66
CA PRO A 46 -10.26 -2.10 -3.60
C PRO A 46 -9.66 -1.11 -4.59
N ARG A 47 -10.38 -0.02 -4.90
CA ARG A 47 -9.88 1.09 -5.71
C ARG A 47 -8.71 1.81 -5.04
N GLU A 48 -8.78 2.07 -3.73
CA GLU A 48 -7.69 2.71 -3.00
C GLU A 48 -6.46 1.82 -2.90
N TRP A 49 -6.68 0.52 -2.70
CA TRP A 49 -5.60 -0.48 -2.79
C TRP A 49 -4.91 -0.47 -4.15
N SER A 50 -5.67 -0.32 -5.23
CA SER A 50 -5.15 -0.25 -6.60
C SER A 50 -4.29 0.98 -6.82
N ASP A 51 -4.78 2.14 -6.40
CA ASP A 51 -4.06 3.39 -6.50
C ASP A 51 -2.74 3.35 -5.68
N ALA A 52 -2.83 2.90 -4.43
CA ALA A 52 -1.69 2.78 -3.55
C ALA A 52 -0.64 1.79 -4.07
N VAL A 53 -1.06 0.59 -4.49
CA VAL A 53 -0.13 -0.39 -5.07
C VAL A 53 0.52 0.16 -6.32
N SER A 54 -0.25 0.79 -7.22
CA SER A 54 0.28 1.39 -8.45
C SER A 54 1.33 2.46 -8.15
N TYR A 55 1.11 3.25 -7.10
CA TYR A 55 2.07 4.24 -6.63
C TYR A 55 3.33 3.60 -6.02
N ILE A 56 3.20 2.52 -5.25
CA ILE A 56 4.32 1.85 -4.55
C ILE A 56 5.18 1.00 -5.49
N THR A 57 4.56 0.31 -6.45
CA THR A 57 5.26 -0.53 -7.42
C THR A 57 5.66 0.24 -8.66
N GLY A 58 5.06 1.40 -8.91
CA GLY A 58 5.19 2.17 -10.14
C GLY A 58 4.45 1.52 -11.32
N ASN A 59 3.65 0.49 -11.07
CA ASN A 59 2.97 -0.29 -12.10
C ASN A 59 1.46 -0.17 -11.93
N GLU A 60 0.80 0.49 -12.88
CA GLU A 60 -0.64 0.75 -12.84
C GLU A 60 -1.43 -0.57 -12.88
N GLN A 61 -1.92 -1.01 -11.72
CA GLN A 61 -2.72 -2.20 -11.60
C GLN A 61 -4.01 -1.95 -10.82
N GLN A 62 -5.10 -2.44 -11.40
CA GLN A 62 -6.42 -2.41 -10.80
C GLN A 62 -6.71 -3.77 -10.18
N PHE A 63 -7.07 -3.74 -8.90
CA PHE A 63 -7.47 -4.90 -8.12
C PHE A 63 -8.95 -4.81 -7.79
N LEU A 64 -9.62 -5.95 -7.85
CA LEU A 64 -11.03 -6.10 -7.48
C LEU A 64 -11.21 -6.31 -5.96
N SER A 65 -10.11 -6.52 -5.23
CA SER A 65 -10.10 -6.79 -3.79
C SER A 65 -8.76 -6.43 -3.17
N ALA A 66 -8.77 -5.99 -1.92
CA ALA A 66 -7.56 -5.72 -1.13
C ALA A 66 -6.61 -6.93 -1.09
N GLN A 67 -7.15 -8.14 -1.03
CA GLN A 67 -6.34 -9.37 -1.06
C GLN A 67 -5.47 -9.50 -2.31
N ALA A 68 -6.01 -9.15 -3.48
CA ALA A 68 -5.27 -9.23 -4.74
C ALA A 68 -4.16 -8.18 -4.79
N ALA A 69 -4.40 -7.01 -4.22
CA ALA A 69 -3.40 -5.95 -4.09
C ALA A 69 -2.24 -6.37 -3.17
N ILE A 70 -2.55 -6.98 -2.02
CA ILE A 70 -1.55 -7.49 -1.06
C ILE A 70 -0.75 -8.65 -1.66
N ASP A 71 -1.41 -9.59 -2.34
CA ASP A 71 -0.73 -10.71 -3.03
C ASP A 71 0.26 -10.20 -4.09
N TYR A 72 -0.14 -9.17 -4.84
CA TYR A 72 0.75 -8.54 -5.82
C TYR A 72 1.95 -7.85 -5.17
N LEU A 73 1.73 -7.07 -4.11
CA LEU A 73 2.79 -6.48 -3.30
C LEU A 73 3.77 -7.53 -2.75
N ASN A 74 3.26 -8.72 -2.38
CA ASN A 74 4.06 -9.82 -1.89
C ASN A 74 4.98 -10.38 -2.98
N LYS A 75 4.44 -10.57 -4.20
CA LYS A 75 5.22 -11.01 -5.37
C LYS A 75 6.32 -10.01 -5.75
N GLU A 76 6.03 -8.71 -5.72
CA GLU A 76 6.98 -7.64 -6.05
C GLU A 76 8.04 -7.38 -4.97
N SER A 77 7.83 -7.90 -3.75
CA SER A 77 8.78 -7.83 -2.64
C SER A 77 9.74 -9.04 -2.59
N ARG A 78 9.64 -9.99 -3.54
CA ARG A 78 10.34 -11.28 -3.52
C ARG A 78 11.57 -11.33 -4.41
#